data_AF-A0A3M1DWX8-F1
#
_entry.id   AF-A0A3M1DWX8-F1
#
_cell.length_a   1.000
_cell.length_b   1.000
_cell.length_c   1.000
_cell.angle_alpha   90.00
_cell.angle_beta   90.00
_cell.angle_gamma   90.00
#
_symmetry.space_group_name_H-M   'P 1'
#
loop_
_entity.id
_entity.type
_entity.pdbx_description
1 polymer ?
#
loop_
_entity_poly.entity_id
_entity_poly.type
_entity_poly.pdbx_seq_one_letter_code
_entity_poly.pdbx_strand_id
1 'polypeptide(L)'
;MSEKRNIARSTVVLGVATICSRIGGLVRDMVVAWTFGAGYATDAFFVAFTIPNLLRRFFAEGSLTAAFVPTFTEVCELQGEAEARRVANICWTLLTLVMIAVTLVGLLASPWLVKGIGYGFGSVQGKLALTDGLNR
;
A
#
# COMPACT_ATOMS: atom_id res chain seq x y z
N MET A 1 25.13 -1.56 27.87
CA MET A 1 25.58 -0.71 26.74
C MET A 1 25.25 -1.30 25.36
N SER A 2 25.25 -2.63 25.16
CA SER A 2 24.95 -3.27 23.86
C SER A 2 23.53 -2.97 23.33
N GLU A 3 22.53 -2.99 24.20
CA GLU A 3 21.11 -2.82 23.84
C GLU A 3 20.78 -1.41 23.34
N LYS A 4 21.27 -0.37 24.04
CA LYS A 4 21.14 1.04 23.60
C LYS A 4 21.79 1.28 22.22
N ARG A 5 22.91 0.60 21.94
CA ARG A 5 23.61 0.69 20.64
C ARG A 5 22.82 -0.01 19.53
N ASN A 6 22.18 -1.14 19.83
CA ASN A 6 21.33 -1.85 18.87
C ASN A 6 20.05 -1.05 18.55
N ILE A 7 19.38 -0.48 19.57
CA ILE A 7 18.20 0.37 19.36
C ILE A 7 18.58 1.61 18.54
N ALA A 8 19.65 2.32 18.89
CA ALA A 8 20.10 3.49 18.14
C ALA A 8 20.40 3.16 16.66
N ARG A 9 21.03 2.01 16.40
CA ARG A 9 21.30 1.54 15.03
C ARG A 9 20.01 1.22 14.28
N SER A 10 19.07 0.52 14.91
CA SER A 10 17.76 0.22 14.30
C SER A 10 16.97 1.48 13.98
N THR A 11 16.95 2.46 14.88
CA THR A 11 16.29 3.76 14.65
C THR A 11 16.89 4.51 13.47
N VAL A 12 18.23 4.52 13.35
CA VAL A 12 18.92 5.15 12.20
C VAL A 12 18.56 4.45 10.89
N VAL A 13 18.55 3.11 10.88
CA VAL A 13 18.18 2.33 9.69
C VAL A 13 16.74 2.63 9.26
N LEU A 14 15.80 2.65 10.21
CA LEU A 14 14.40 2.98 9.95
C LEU A 14 14.24 4.43 9.45
N GLY A 15 14.99 5.37 10.04
CA GLY A 15 15.01 6.77 9.62
C GLY A 15 15.50 6.94 8.18
N VAL A 16 16.62 6.31 7.82
CA VAL A 16 17.16 6.31 6.46
C VAL A 16 16.17 5.67 5.48
N ALA A 17 15.61 4.50 5.82
CA ALA A 17 14.61 3.84 4.98
C ALA A 17 13.38 4.73 4.74
N THR A 18 12.93 5.46 5.77
CA THR A 18 11.80 6.40 5.67
C THR A 18 12.13 7.57 4.75
N ILE A 19 13.32 8.16 4.88
CA ILE A 19 13.76 9.28 4.03
C ILE A 19 13.89 8.82 2.57
N CYS A 20 14.52 7.67 2.32
CA CYS A 20 14.64 7.09 0.98
C CYS A 20 13.26 6.87 0.35
N SER A 21 12.30 6.33 1.12
CA SER A 21 10.92 6.14 0.64
C SER A 21 10.24 7.46 0.29
N ARG A 22 10.40 8.51 1.12
CA ARG A 22 9.86 9.85 0.84
C ARG A 22 10.48 10.49 -0.39
N ILE A 23 11.79 10.38 -0.57
CA ILE A 23 12.48 10.87 -1.76
C ILE A 23 11.99 10.12 -3.01
N GLY A 24 11.83 8.79 -2.94
CA GLY A 24 11.26 8.01 -4.04
C GLY A 24 9.84 8.46 -4.41
N GLY A 25 9.01 8.77 -3.40
CA GLY A 25 7.68 9.36 -3.61
C GLY A 25 7.74 10.73 -4.30
N LEU A 26 8.65 11.61 -3.87
CA LEU A 26 8.86 12.91 -4.50
C LEU A 26 9.33 12.78 -5.95
N VAL A 27 10.25 11.86 -6.23
CA VAL A 27 10.72 11.59 -7.60
C VAL A 27 9.58 11.08 -8.47
N ARG A 28 8.73 10.17 -7.96
CA ARG A 28 7.52 9.74 -8.67
C ARG A 28 6.63 10.94 -9.00
N ASP A 29 6.37 11.80 -8.03
CA ASP A 29 5.47 12.94 -8.24
C ASP A 29 6.07 13.95 -9.24
N MET A 30 7.39 14.16 -9.23
CA MET A 30 8.11 14.96 -10.23
C MET A 30 8.03 14.35 -11.63
N VAL A 31 8.24 13.04 -11.76
CA VAL A 31 8.13 12.33 -13.04
C VAL A 31 6.71 12.45 -13.58
N VAL A 32 5.70 12.20 -12.75
CA VAL A 32 4.28 12.31 -13.12
C VAL A 32 3.94 13.75 -13.55
N ALA A 33 4.40 14.75 -12.81
CA ALA A 33 4.20 16.16 -13.18
C ALA A 33 4.92 16.54 -14.48
N TRP A 34 6.10 15.96 -14.75
CA TRP A 34 6.85 16.19 -15.99
C TRP A 34 6.22 15.47 -17.20
N THR A 35 5.72 14.24 -17.03
CA THR A 35 5.13 13.45 -18.13
C THR A 35 3.70 13.85 -18.46
N PHE A 36 2.89 14.20 -17.46
CA PHE A 36 1.46 14.52 -17.65
C PHE A 36 1.15 16.01 -17.54
N GLY A 37 2.06 16.83 -16.98
CA GLY A 37 1.82 18.25 -16.72
C GLY A 37 0.90 18.51 -15.52
N ALA A 38 0.45 19.76 -15.35
CA ALA A 38 -0.67 20.10 -14.46
C ALA A 38 -1.96 20.10 -15.28
N GLY A 39 -2.65 18.96 -15.37
CA GLY A 39 -3.82 18.83 -16.24
C GLY A 39 -4.67 17.59 -15.99
N TYR A 40 -5.62 17.37 -16.89
CA TYR A 40 -6.67 16.35 -16.79
C TYR A 40 -6.18 14.91 -16.56
N ALA A 41 -5.03 14.54 -17.12
CA ALA A 41 -4.45 13.21 -17.00
C ALA A 41 -3.79 12.97 -15.63
N THR A 42 -3.18 14.00 -15.05
CA THR A 42 -2.51 13.96 -13.73
C THR A 42 -3.54 13.74 -12.62
N ASP A 43 -4.67 14.43 -12.70
CA ASP A 43 -5.81 14.26 -11.81
C ASP A 43 -6.39 12.84 -11.88
N ALA A 44 -6.52 12.30 -13.09
CA ALA A 44 -6.99 10.92 -13.30
C ALA A 44 -6.01 9.91 -12.70
N PHE A 45 -4.71 10.09 -12.92
CA PHE A 45 -3.66 9.25 -12.36
C PHE A 45 -3.66 9.26 -10.83
N PHE A 46 -3.79 10.42 -10.17
CA PHE A 46 -3.81 10.49 -8.71
C PHE A 46 -5.05 9.82 -8.10
N VAL A 47 -6.21 9.93 -8.74
CA VAL A 47 -7.42 9.21 -8.30
C VAL A 47 -7.25 7.71 -8.47
N ALA A 48 -6.77 7.25 -9.63
CA ALA A 48 -6.48 5.84 -9.87
C ALA A 48 -5.46 5.30 -8.86
N PHE A 49 -4.41 6.07 -8.56
CA PHE A 49 -3.38 5.68 -7.59
C PHE A 49 -3.88 5.65 -6.14
N THR A 50 -4.92 6.41 -5.81
CA THR A 50 -5.48 6.47 -4.45
C THR A 50 -6.19 5.17 -4.06
N ILE A 51 -6.89 4.53 -4.99
CA ILE A 51 -7.64 3.28 -4.76
C ILE A 51 -6.74 2.16 -4.18
N PRO A 52 -5.66 1.72 -4.87
CA PRO A 52 -4.78 0.69 -4.35
C PRO A 52 -4.05 1.15 -3.09
N ASN A 53 -3.74 2.44 -2.95
CA ASN A 53 -3.08 2.95 -1.76
C ASN A 53 -3.98 2.88 -0.53
N LEU A 54 -5.27 3.20 -0.65
CA LEU A 54 -6.23 3.04 0.44
C LEU A 54 -6.32 1.58 0.87
N LEU A 55 -6.46 0.66 -0.08
CA LEU A 55 -6.50 -0.78 0.21
C LEU A 55 -5.22 -1.23 0.93
N ARG A 56 -4.04 -0.81 0.46
CA ARG A 56 -2.76 -1.07 1.12
C ARG A 56 -2.73 -0.55 2.56
N ARG A 57 -3.26 0.65 2.81
CA ARG A 57 -3.32 1.23 4.18
C ARG A 57 -4.24 0.44 5.09
N PHE A 58 -5.40 0.00 4.59
CA PHE A 58 -6.37 -0.79 5.37
C PHE A 58 -5.85 -2.18 5.75
N PHE A 59 -5.22 -2.89 4.81
CA PHE A 59 -4.83 -4.28 5.01
C PHE A 59 -3.40 -4.47 5.51
N ALA A 60 -2.47 -3.54 5.24
CA ALA A 60 -1.03 -3.78 5.50
C ALA A 60 -0.38 -2.82 6.50
N GLU A 61 -0.76 -1.53 6.56
CA GLU A 61 -0.01 -0.56 7.37
C GLU A 61 -0.33 -0.61 8.87
N GLY A 62 -1.56 -0.96 9.28
CA GLY A 62 -2.01 -0.80 10.68
C GLY A 62 -2.50 -2.07 11.36
N SER A 63 -3.56 -2.67 10.83
CA SER A 63 -4.28 -3.79 11.46
C SER A 63 -3.46 -5.08 11.48
N LEU A 64 -2.82 -5.42 10.37
CA LEU A 64 -2.07 -6.66 10.22
C LEU A 64 -0.84 -6.69 11.12
N THR A 65 0.00 -5.65 11.11
CA THR A 65 1.21 -5.61 11.94
C THR A 65 0.89 -5.65 13.43
N ALA A 66 -0.15 -4.94 13.86
CA ALA A 66 -0.58 -4.90 15.26
C ALA A 66 -1.07 -6.25 15.78
N ALA A 67 -1.69 -7.08 14.93
CA ALA A 67 -2.13 -8.42 15.29
C ALA A 67 -1.02 -9.47 15.09
N PHE A 68 -0.26 -9.38 13.99
CA PHE A 68 0.71 -10.39 13.59
C PHE A 68 1.94 -10.44 14.49
N VAL A 69 2.54 -9.29 14.82
CA VAL A 69 3.77 -9.23 15.62
C VAL A 69 3.60 -9.87 17.01
N PRO A 70 2.59 -9.51 17.83
CA PRO A 70 2.43 -10.14 19.14
C PRO A 70 2.13 -11.63 19.03
N THR A 71 1.26 -12.07 18.12
CA THR A 71 0.95 -13.49 17.92
C THR A 71 2.17 -14.29 17.45
N PHE A 72 2.97 -13.74 16.54
CA PHE A 72 4.19 -14.38 16.07
C PHE A 72 5.21 -14.53 17.20
N THR A 73 5.43 -13.47 17.98
CA THR A 73 6.37 -13.51 19.12
C THR A 73 5.91 -14.50 20.18
N GLU A 74 4.62 -14.51 20.54
CA GLU A 74 4.05 -15.46 21.51
C GLU A 74 4.24 -16.92 21.06
N VAL A 75 3.94 -17.24 19.80
CA VAL A 75 4.14 -18.59 19.26
C VAL A 75 5.63 -18.95 19.20
N CYS A 76 6.49 -17.99 18.87
CA CYS A 76 7.94 -18.20 18.84
C CYS A 76 8.50 -18.53 20.23
N GLU A 77 8.02 -17.84 21.27
CA GLU A 77 8.46 -18.05 22.65
C GLU A 77 7.89 -19.35 23.27
N LEU A 78 6.62 -19.65 23.02
CA LEU A 78 5.94 -20.79 23.64
C LEU A 78 6.12 -22.12 22.90
N GLN A 79 6.16 -22.07 21.57
CA GLN A 79 6.08 -23.27 20.70
C GLN A 79 7.32 -23.43 19.80
N GLY A 80 8.24 -22.46 19.84
CA GLY A 80 9.49 -22.48 19.11
C GLY A 80 9.39 -21.99 17.65
N GLU A 81 10.55 -21.87 17.00
CA GLU A 81 10.67 -21.25 15.68
C GLU A 81 9.89 -21.99 14.57
N ALA A 82 9.74 -23.31 14.67
CA ALA A 82 9.07 -24.11 13.64
C ALA A 82 7.57 -23.77 13.54
N GLU A 83 6.88 -23.65 14.67
CA GLU A 83 5.47 -23.26 14.68
C GLU A 83 5.30 -21.76 14.38
N ALA A 84 6.22 -20.91 14.81
CA ALA A 84 6.20 -19.49 14.41
C ALA A 84 6.34 -19.34 12.89
N ARG A 85 7.22 -20.12 12.25
CA ARG A 85 7.35 -20.17 10.78
C ARG A 85 6.06 -20.64 10.12
N ARG A 86 5.35 -21.59 10.72
CA ARG A 86 4.06 -22.07 10.23
C ARG A 86 3.00 -20.97 10.28
N VAL A 87 2.90 -20.24 11.39
CA VAL A 87 2.00 -19.09 11.53
C VAL A 87 2.32 -18.00 10.51
N ALA A 88 3.61 -17.68 10.31
CA ALA A 88 4.04 -16.74 9.28
C ALA A 88 3.62 -17.18 7.87
N ASN A 89 3.81 -18.45 7.53
CA ASN A 89 3.41 -18.99 6.22
C ASN A 89 1.89 -18.95 6.00
N ILE A 90 1.09 -19.29 7.02
CA ILE A 90 -0.38 -19.21 6.96
C ILE A 90 -0.81 -17.76 6.76
N CYS A 91 -0.27 -16.84 7.56
CA CYS A 91 -0.57 -15.42 7.46
C CYS A 91 -0.21 -14.86 6.08
N TRP A 92 0.97 -15.20 5.57
CA TRP A 92 1.45 -14.77 4.24
C TRP A 92 0.57 -15.31 3.11
N THR A 93 0.18 -16.58 3.19
CA THR A 93 -0.70 -17.21 2.20
C THR A 93 -2.07 -16.55 2.20
N LEU A 94 -2.66 -16.34 3.39
CA LEU A 94 -3.97 -15.69 3.51
C LEU A 94 -3.92 -14.25 3.03
N LEU A 95 -2.90 -13.48 3.41
CA LEU A 95 -2.71 -12.11 2.95
C LEU A 95 -2.61 -12.06 1.42
N THR A 96 -1.82 -12.96 0.83
CA THR A 96 -1.65 -13.03 -0.63
C THR A 96 -2.98 -13.34 -1.32
N LEU A 97 -3.75 -14.31 -0.82
CA LEU A 97 -5.06 -14.66 -1.37
C LEU A 97 -6.05 -13.51 -1.26
N VAL A 98 -6.13 -12.86 -0.09
CA VAL A 98 -6.99 -11.68 0.12
C VAL A 98 -6.58 -10.55 -0.80
N MET A 99 -5.28 -10.28 -0.95
CA MET A 99 -4.79 -9.24 -1.85
C MET A 99 -5.14 -9.54 -3.31
N ILE A 100 -4.96 -10.77 -3.78
CA ILE A 100 -5.36 -11.18 -5.13
C ILE A 100 -6.87 -10.96 -5.32
N ALA A 101 -7.69 -11.42 -4.38
CA ALA A 101 -9.14 -11.25 -4.44
C ALA A 101 -9.54 -9.78 -4.47
N VAL A 102 -8.97 -8.96 -3.59
CA VAL A 102 -9.21 -7.51 -3.52
C VAL A 102 -8.77 -6.81 -4.82
N THR A 103 -7.62 -7.18 -5.39
CA THR A 103 -7.16 -6.64 -6.66
C THR A 103 -8.10 -7.02 -7.81
N LEU A 104 -8.52 -8.30 -7.89
CA LEU A 104 -9.48 -8.75 -8.91
C LEU A 104 -10.83 -8.02 -8.78
N VAL A 105 -11.33 -7.87 -7.56
CA VAL A 105 -12.56 -7.10 -7.30
C VAL A 105 -12.36 -5.63 -7.68
N GLY A 106 -11.20 -5.03 -7.37
CA GLY A 106 -10.87 -3.66 -7.75
C GLY A 106 -10.82 -3.45 -9.27
N LEU A 107 -10.28 -4.41 -10.01
CA LEU A 107 -10.27 -4.42 -11.48
C LEU A 107 -11.68 -4.48 -12.07
N LEU A 108 -12.55 -5.34 -11.52
CA LEU A 108 -13.92 -5.50 -12.00
C LEU A 108 -14.83 -4.33 -11.58
N ALA A 109 -14.64 -3.81 -10.38
CA ALA A 109 -15.40 -2.70 -9.82
C ALA A 109 -14.80 -1.32 -10.15
N SER A 110 -13.70 -1.28 -10.93
CA SER A 110 -13.01 -0.06 -11.38
C SER A 110 -13.97 1.06 -11.81
N PRO A 111 -14.92 0.83 -12.74
CA PRO A 111 -15.80 1.90 -13.21
C PRO A 111 -16.74 2.46 -12.12
N TRP A 112 -17.04 1.68 -11.08
CA TRP A 112 -17.89 2.11 -9.96
C TRP A 112 -17.06 2.81 -8.88
N LEU A 113 -15.87 2.30 -8.58
CA LEU A 113 -14.92 2.91 -7.63
C LEU A 113 -14.48 4.29 -8.11
N VAL A 114 -14.16 4.43 -9.39
CA VAL A 114 -13.77 5.70 -10.01
C VAL A 114 -14.93 6.71 -9.97
N LYS A 115 -16.18 6.28 -10.21
CA LYS A 115 -17.36 7.16 -10.10
C LYS A 115 -17.66 7.58 -8.66
N GLY A 116 -17.47 6.69 -7.68
CA GLY A 116 -17.71 6.96 -6.27
C GLY A 116 -16.66 7.90 -5.66
N ILE A 117 -15.38 7.65 -5.93
CA ILE A 117 -14.27 8.47 -5.41
C ILE A 117 -14.11 9.76 -6.20
N GLY A 118 -14.34 9.71 -7.52
CA GLY A 118 -14.28 10.84 -8.45
C GLY A 118 -15.61 11.57 -8.64
N TYR A 119 -16.45 11.71 -7.62
CA TYR A 119 -17.80 12.32 -7.72
C TYR A 119 -17.81 13.78 -8.25
N GLY A 120 -16.63 14.43 -8.37
CA GLY A 120 -16.44 15.75 -9.01
C GLY A 120 -15.86 15.74 -10.44
N PHE A 121 -15.56 14.57 -11.02
CA PHE A 121 -14.95 14.42 -12.36
C PHE A 121 -15.98 14.27 -13.49
N GLY A 122 -17.25 14.07 -13.15
CA GLY A 122 -18.35 13.90 -14.12
C GLY A 122 -18.73 15.16 -14.90
N SER A 123 -18.23 16.34 -14.51
CA SER A 123 -18.48 17.62 -15.18
C SER A 123 -17.60 17.88 -16.41
N VAL A 124 -16.60 17.03 -16.67
CA VAL A 124 -15.70 17.15 -17.84
C VAL A 124 -15.71 15.86 -18.66
N GLN A 125 -16.16 15.93 -19.92
CA GLN A 125 -16.17 14.81 -20.86
C GLN A 125 -14.77 14.21 -21.04
N GLY A 126 -14.67 12.88 -21.02
CA GLY A 126 -13.44 12.11 -21.30
C GLY A 126 -12.56 11.76 -20.09
N LYS A 127 -12.65 12.51 -18.99
CA LYS A 127 -11.77 12.32 -17.81
C LYS A 127 -12.03 10.99 -17.09
N LEU A 128 -13.30 10.58 -16.97
CA LEU A 128 -13.70 9.32 -16.35
C LEU A 128 -13.23 8.08 -17.14
N ALA A 129 -13.22 8.16 -18.47
CA ALA A 129 -12.78 7.04 -19.32
C ALA A 129 -11.26 6.82 -19.22
N LEU A 130 -10.49 7.90 -19.08
CA LEU A 130 -9.04 7.83 -18.90
C LEU A 130 -8.65 7.25 -17.53
N THR A 131 -9.37 7.65 -16.46
CA THR A 131 -9.15 7.10 -15.12
C THR A 131 -9.47 5.60 -15.07
N ASP A 132 -10.54 5.16 -15.72
CA ASP A 132 -10.89 3.73 -15.79
C ASP A 132 -9.83 2.92 -16.56
N GLY A 133 -9.28 3.48 -17.64
CA GLY A 133 -8.19 2.84 -18.39
C GLY A 133 -6.86 2.76 -17.63
N LEU A 134 -6.54 3.74 -16.77
CA LEU A 134 -5.32 3.75 -15.95
C LEU A 134 -5.43 2.89 -14.68
N ASN A 135 -6.66 2.63 -14.22
CA ASN A 135 -6.91 1.85 -13.01
C ASN A 135 -6.95 0.33 -13.24
N ARG A 136 -7.08 -0.10 -14.50
CA ARG A 136 -7.04 -1.50 -14.92
C ARG A 136 -5.62 -1.89 -15.34
#